data_AF-A0A820IJ16-F1
#
_entry.id   AF-A0A820IJ16-F1
#
_cell.length_a   1.000
_cell.length_b   1.000
_cell.length_c   1.000
_cell.angle_alpha   90.00
_cell.angle_beta   90.00
_cell.angle_gamma   90.00
#
_symmetry.space_group_name_H-M   'P 1'
#
loop_
_entity.id
_entity.type
_entity.pdbx_description
1 polymer ?
#
loop_
_entity_poly.entity_id
_entity_poly.type
_entity_poly.pdbx_seq_one_letter_code
_entity_poly.pdbx_strand_id
1 'polypeptide(L)'
;MSLQSIRLWFRLFIVNDLATILFLFIWIVTNIILFIAQFFNYHQSRSFFYLRTLISDGVSVARASALCLNFNCLLILLPVCRNLLSLIRYLLPHCIIQSRFRRFTIRLFDQHVEFHRCVGYAICFWSLVHVSAHIYNYERLIDVHNEYGTLAAVLNLLYLKSSDSQINPFDKINSNTLGVGAMFGTTARI
;
A
#
# COMPACT_ATOMS: atom_id res chain seq x y z
N MET A 1 28.97 17.07 -31.91
CA MET A 1 27.60 17.46 -31.49
C MET A 1 27.65 18.92 -31.03
N SER A 2 26.96 19.85 -31.69
CA SER A 2 27.12 21.29 -31.40
C SER A 2 26.40 21.71 -30.10
N LEU A 3 26.91 22.72 -29.39
CA LEU A 3 26.29 23.29 -28.18
C LEU A 3 24.84 23.77 -28.41
N GLN A 4 24.50 24.15 -29.64
CA GLN A 4 23.14 24.54 -30.01
C GLN A 4 22.19 23.33 -30.09
N SER A 5 22.68 22.19 -30.59
CA SER A 5 21.93 20.93 -30.62
C SER A 5 21.59 20.46 -29.21
N ILE A 6 22.53 20.60 -28.26
CA ILE A 6 22.32 20.25 -26.84
C ILE A 6 21.27 21.17 -26.21
N ARG A 7 21.34 22.49 -26.43
CA ARG A 7 20.34 23.44 -25.92
C ARG A 7 18.93 23.17 -26.44
N LEU A 8 18.80 22.84 -27.73
CA LEU A 8 17.50 22.56 -28.34
C LEU A 8 16.89 21.27 -27.79
N TRP A 9 17.72 20.22 -27.68
CA TRP A 9 17.33 18.96 -27.05
C TRP A 9 16.86 19.15 -25.61
N PHE A 10 17.60 19.94 -24.81
CA PHE A 10 17.22 20.23 -23.43
C PHE A 10 15.89 20.98 -23.32
N ARG A 11 15.65 21.96 -24.21
CA ARG A 11 14.37 22.69 -24.27
C ARG A 11 13.20 21.78 -24.64
N LEU A 12 13.40 20.89 -25.60
CA LEU A 12 12.37 19.93 -26.01
C LEU A 12 12.07 18.92 -24.89
N PHE A 13 13.10 18.39 -24.24
CA PHE A 13 12.99 17.49 -23.10
C PHE A 13 12.21 18.12 -21.94
N ILE A 14 12.54 19.36 -21.56
CA ILE A 14 11.85 20.10 -20.49
C ILE A 14 10.37 20.33 -20.82
N VAL A 15 10.02 20.60 -22.08
CA VAL A 15 8.63 20.90 -22.47
C VAL A 15 7.79 19.63 -22.62
N ASN A 16 8.41 18.53 -23.04
CA ASN A 16 7.72 17.30 -23.40
C ASN A 16 7.68 16.27 -22.26
N ASP A 17 8.83 15.98 -21.64
CA ASP A 17 8.98 14.82 -20.75
C ASP A 17 8.95 15.20 -19.26
N LEU A 18 9.26 16.45 -18.92
CA LEU A 18 9.25 16.92 -17.53
C LEU A 18 7.90 16.69 -16.84
N ALA A 19 6.79 16.87 -17.56
CA ALA A 19 5.45 16.69 -17.03
C ALA A 19 5.20 15.24 -16.56
N THR A 20 5.64 14.26 -17.36
CA THR A 20 5.54 12.83 -17.02
C THR A 20 6.47 12.48 -15.87
N ILE A 21 7.71 12.99 -15.89
CA ILE A 21 8.69 12.73 -14.82
C ILE A 21 8.21 13.29 -13.48
N LEU A 22 7.68 14.52 -13.47
CA LEU A 22 7.13 15.13 -12.26
C LEU A 22 5.93 14.34 -11.72
N PHE A 23 5.06 13.84 -12.60
CA PHE A 23 3.95 13.00 -12.19
C PHE A 23 4.41 11.69 -11.55
N LEU A 24 5.36 10.98 -12.18
CA LEU A 24 5.95 9.76 -11.63
C LEU A 24 6.62 10.03 -10.28
N PHE A 25 7.33 11.15 -10.16
CA PHE A 25 7.95 11.58 -8.91
C PHE A 25 6.91 11.81 -7.80
N ILE A 26 5.83 12.55 -8.09
CA ILE A 26 4.74 12.78 -7.15
C ILE A 26 4.09 11.46 -6.72
N TRP A 27 3.89 10.53 -7.66
CA TRP A 27 3.33 9.21 -7.37
C TRP A 27 4.24 8.37 -6.45
N ILE A 28 5.55 8.34 -6.70
CA ILE A 28 6.52 7.64 -5.84
C ILE A 28 6.53 8.28 -4.44
N VAL A 29 6.60 9.60 -4.35
CA VAL A 29 6.58 10.33 -3.08
C VAL A 29 5.28 10.04 -2.31
N THR A 30 4.14 10.01 -2.98
CA THR A 30 2.84 9.70 -2.36
C THR A 30 2.85 8.29 -1.77
N ASN A 31 3.37 7.30 -2.49
CA ASN A 31 3.50 5.93 -1.96
C ASN A 31 4.39 5.86 -0.72
N ILE A 32 5.53 6.55 -0.73
CA ILE A 32 6.45 6.60 0.41
C ILE A 32 5.79 7.26 1.61
N ILE A 33 5.12 8.41 1.41
CA ILE A 33 4.42 9.12 2.49
C ILE A 33 3.30 8.26 3.07
N LEU A 34 2.49 7.60 2.24
CA LEU A 34 1.43 6.70 2.70
C LEU A 34 2.00 5.54 3.53
N PHE A 35 3.09 4.93 3.07
CA PHE A 35 3.76 3.86 3.81
C PHE A 35 4.27 4.34 5.16
N ILE A 36 5.02 5.45 5.17
CA ILE A 36 5.62 6.02 6.38
C ILE A 36 4.54 6.46 7.37
N ALA A 37 3.54 7.21 6.91
CA ALA A 37 2.45 7.69 7.75
C ALA A 37 1.70 6.53 8.40
N GLN A 38 1.38 5.49 7.64
CA GLN A 38 0.68 4.32 8.17
C GLN A 38 1.58 3.52 9.12
N PHE A 39 2.86 3.35 8.79
CA PHE A 39 3.83 2.69 9.65
C PHE A 39 3.95 3.41 11.01
N PHE A 40 4.10 4.74 11.01
CA PHE A 40 4.20 5.53 12.24
C PHE A 40 2.89 5.56 13.03
N ASN A 41 1.73 5.59 12.37
CA ASN A 41 0.44 5.54 13.07
C ASN A 41 0.31 4.25 13.91
N TYR A 42 0.70 3.11 13.34
CA TYR A 42 0.71 1.83 14.06
C TYR A 42 1.88 1.70 15.05
N HIS A 43 3.04 2.29 14.74
CA HIS A 43 4.21 2.29 15.62
C HIS A 43 4.12 3.33 16.76
N GLN A 44 3.23 4.31 16.75
CA GLN A 44 3.13 5.29 17.84
C GLN A 44 1.83 5.17 18.65
N SER A 45 0.80 4.53 18.10
CA SER A 45 -0.46 4.33 18.81
C SER A 45 -0.33 3.34 19.98
N ARG A 46 -0.67 3.80 21.20
CA ARG A 46 -0.66 3.01 22.44
C ARG A 46 -1.74 1.92 22.48
N SER A 47 -2.77 1.99 21.62
CA SER A 47 -3.85 1.00 21.57
C SER A 47 -3.38 -0.38 21.07
N PHE A 48 -2.27 -0.42 20.32
CA PHE A 48 -1.72 -1.66 19.74
C PHE A 48 -0.49 -2.20 20.49
N PHE A 49 -0.28 -1.77 21.74
CA PHE A 49 0.84 -2.25 22.55
C PHE A 49 0.87 -3.79 22.61
N TYR A 50 -0.29 -4.41 22.87
CA TYR A 50 -0.48 -5.87 22.89
C TYR A 50 -0.01 -6.57 21.60
N LEU A 51 -0.39 -6.03 20.44
CA LEU A 51 -0.07 -6.60 19.12
C LEU A 51 1.42 -6.47 18.78
N ARG A 52 2.06 -5.40 19.26
CA ARG A 52 3.50 -5.16 19.07
C ARG A 52 4.35 -6.04 19.97
N THR A 53 3.90 -6.31 21.19
CA THR A 53 4.57 -7.23 22.11
C THR A 53 4.50 -8.68 21.60
N LEU A 54 3.43 -9.04 20.89
CA LEU A 54 3.22 -10.37 20.33
C LEU A 54 3.86 -10.59 18.95
N ILE A 55 3.70 -9.64 18.02
CA ILE A 55 3.99 -9.84 16.58
C ILE A 55 5.05 -8.83 16.08
N SER A 56 5.58 -7.96 16.94
CA SER A 56 6.61 -6.96 16.61
C SER A 56 6.15 -5.97 15.52
N ASP A 57 7.08 -5.28 14.87
CA ASP A 57 6.82 -4.24 13.85
C ASP A 57 6.27 -4.82 12.53
N GLY A 58 6.24 -6.14 12.36
CA GLY A 58 5.79 -6.79 11.13
C GLY A 58 4.30 -6.58 10.82
N VAL A 59 3.43 -6.37 11.84
CA VAL A 59 2.02 -6.00 11.60
C VAL A 59 1.92 -4.58 11.03
N SER A 60 2.72 -3.65 11.55
CA SER A 60 2.77 -2.28 11.04
C SER A 60 3.22 -2.27 9.58
N VAL A 61 4.25 -3.07 9.23
CA VAL A 61 4.72 -3.23 7.85
C VAL A 61 3.64 -3.84 6.96
N ALA A 62 2.95 -4.91 7.40
CA ALA A 62 1.90 -5.55 6.63
C ALA A 62 0.70 -4.62 6.35
N ARG A 63 0.33 -3.77 7.33
CA ARG A 63 -0.75 -2.79 7.18
C ARG A 63 -0.35 -1.60 6.31
N ALA A 64 0.89 -1.12 6.43
CA ALA A 64 1.42 -0.05 5.60
C ALA A 64 1.54 -0.49 4.14
N SER A 65 2.04 -1.70 3.87
CA SER A 65 2.13 -2.25 2.52
C SER A 65 0.76 -2.55 1.92
N ALA A 66 -0.22 -3.02 2.71
CA ALA A 66 -1.59 -3.22 2.24
C ALA A 66 -2.26 -1.89 1.82
N LEU A 67 -2.03 -0.81 2.56
CA LEU A 67 -2.55 0.52 2.18
C LEU A 67 -1.94 1.00 0.85
N CYS A 68 -0.63 0.83 0.67
CA CYS A 68 0.06 1.18 -0.57
C CYS A 68 -0.42 0.29 -1.74
N LEU A 69 -0.66 -1.00 -1.49
CA LEU A 69 -1.21 -1.91 -2.48
C LEU A 69 -2.61 -1.46 -2.92
N ASN A 70 -3.51 -1.18 -1.98
CA ASN A 70 -4.86 -0.69 -2.27
C ASN A 70 -4.84 0.62 -3.06
N PHE A 71 -3.94 1.54 -2.71
CA PHE A 71 -3.74 2.78 -3.45
C PHE A 71 -3.31 2.52 -4.90
N ASN A 72 -2.32 1.65 -5.13
CA ASN A 72 -1.87 1.32 -6.49
C ASN A 72 -2.91 0.52 -7.29
N CYS A 73 -3.69 -0.35 -6.64
CA CYS A 73 -4.81 -1.07 -7.26
C CYS A 73 -5.97 -0.15 -7.65
N LEU A 74 -6.21 0.94 -6.91
CA LEU A 74 -7.14 1.98 -7.34
C LEU A 74 -6.56 2.76 -8.53
N LEU A 75 -5.28 3.11 -8.46
CA LEU A 75 -4.59 3.92 -9.45
C LEU A 75 -4.45 3.23 -10.82
N ILE A 76 -4.28 1.90 -10.85
CA ILE A 76 -4.14 1.12 -12.09
C ILE A 76 -5.44 1.07 -12.91
N LEU A 77 -6.59 1.33 -12.27
CA LEU A 77 -7.92 1.38 -12.90
C LEU A 77 -8.22 2.75 -13.54
N LEU A 78 -7.62 3.83 -13.04
CA LEU A 78 -7.82 5.18 -13.55
C LEU A 78 -7.53 5.33 -15.06
N PRO A 79 -6.47 4.71 -15.65
CA PRO A 79 -6.22 4.75 -17.09
C PRO A 79 -7.29 4.05 -17.93
N VAL A 80 -8.00 3.08 -17.35
CA VAL A 80 -8.98 2.23 -18.04
C VAL A 80 -10.39 2.84 -17.98
N CYS A 81 -10.73 3.56 -16.90
CA CYS A 81 -12.04 4.21 -16.73
C CYS A 81 -12.15 5.55 -17.48
N ARG A 82 -12.11 5.50 -18.82
CA ARG A 82 -12.21 6.68 -19.72
C ARG A 82 -13.45 7.54 -19.46
N ASN A 83 -14.58 6.93 -19.09
CA ASN A 83 -15.84 7.64 -18.81
C ASN A 83 -15.84 8.37 -17.46
N LEU A 84 -15.19 7.79 -16.43
CA LEU A 84 -15.06 8.43 -15.11
C LEU A 84 -14.17 9.69 -15.20
N LEU A 85 -13.12 9.64 -16.01
CA LEU A 85 -12.27 10.81 -16.27
C LEU A 85 -13.02 11.90 -17.02
N SER A 86 -13.90 11.55 -17.97
CA SER A 86 -14.79 12.51 -18.62
C SER A 86 -15.78 13.14 -17.64
N LEU A 87 -16.25 12.40 -16.63
CA LEU A 87 -17.14 12.89 -15.59
C LEU A 87 -16.41 13.81 -14.60
N ILE A 88 -15.19 13.46 -14.17
CA ILE A 88 -14.32 14.32 -13.34
C ILE A 88 -14.01 15.64 -14.08
N ARG A 89 -13.82 15.60 -15.41
CA ARG A 89 -13.65 16.80 -16.25
C ARG A 89 -14.90 17.70 -16.25
N TYR A 90 -16.09 17.14 -16.07
CA TYR A 90 -17.35 17.90 -16.02
C TYR A 90 -17.64 18.47 -14.64
N LEU A 91 -17.24 17.76 -13.58
CA LEU A 91 -17.44 18.18 -12.17
C LEU A 91 -16.45 19.25 -11.70
N LEU A 92 -15.29 19.39 -12.33
CA LEU A 92 -14.31 20.41 -11.94
C LEU A 92 -14.62 21.77 -12.62
N PRO A 93 -14.60 22.89 -11.88
CA PRO A 93 -15.03 24.19 -12.38
C PRO A 93 -14.18 24.69 -13.57
N HIS A 94 -14.88 25.14 -14.61
CA HIS A 94 -14.38 25.51 -15.93
C HIS A 94 -13.27 26.60 -15.91
N CYS A 95 -13.13 27.36 -14.82
CA CYS A 95 -12.19 28.47 -14.69
C CYS A 95 -10.74 28.07 -14.31
N ILE A 96 -10.50 26.89 -13.71
CA ILE A 96 -9.16 26.51 -13.20
C ILE A 96 -8.36 25.65 -14.20
N ILE A 97 -9.03 25.03 -15.19
CA ILE A 97 -8.49 23.86 -15.92
C ILE A 97 -8.16 24.12 -17.41
N GLN A 98 -8.42 25.31 -17.94
CA GLN A 98 -8.67 25.45 -19.38
C GLN A 98 -7.46 25.27 -20.34
N SER A 99 -6.21 25.14 -19.89
CA SER A 99 -5.12 24.85 -20.86
C SER A 99 -3.99 23.93 -20.39
N ARG A 100 -3.60 23.95 -19.11
CA ARG A 100 -2.45 23.16 -18.61
C ARG A 100 -2.88 21.77 -18.17
N PHE A 101 -3.92 21.66 -17.35
CA PHE A 101 -4.40 20.39 -16.83
C PHE A 101 -5.08 19.52 -17.90
N ARG A 102 -5.80 20.14 -18.85
CA ARG A 102 -6.34 19.45 -20.04
C ARG A 102 -5.23 18.85 -20.92
N ARG A 103 -4.18 19.61 -21.24
CA ARG A 103 -3.02 19.08 -21.98
C ARG A 103 -2.26 18.04 -21.18
N PHE A 104 -2.15 18.21 -19.87
CA PHE A 104 -1.50 17.28 -18.96
C PHE A 104 -2.25 15.93 -18.89
N THR A 105 -3.57 15.96 -18.71
CA THR A 105 -4.41 14.75 -18.70
C THR A 105 -4.48 14.04 -20.04
N ILE A 106 -4.48 14.77 -21.16
CA ILE A 106 -4.38 14.18 -22.51
C ILE A 106 -3.00 13.56 -22.75
N ARG A 107 -1.90 14.18 -22.27
CA ARG A 107 -0.55 13.62 -22.39
C ARG A 107 -0.30 12.42 -21.46
N LEU A 108 -0.81 12.47 -20.24
CA LEU A 108 -0.85 11.33 -19.32
C LEU A 108 -1.65 10.17 -19.91
N PHE A 109 -2.69 10.52 -20.68
CA PHE A 109 -3.39 9.57 -21.49
C PHE A 109 -2.47 9.06 -22.60
N ASP A 110 -1.84 9.84 -23.46
CA ASP A 110 -0.96 9.24 -24.52
C ASP A 110 0.16 8.28 -24.03
N GLN A 111 0.55 8.31 -22.74
CA GLN A 111 1.49 7.36 -22.12
C GLN A 111 0.86 6.37 -21.11
N HIS A 112 -0.47 6.16 -21.14
CA HIS A 112 -1.18 5.35 -20.14
C HIS A 112 -0.74 3.88 -20.05
N VAL A 113 -0.22 3.28 -21.13
CA VAL A 113 0.24 1.89 -21.12
C VAL A 113 1.55 1.74 -20.35
N GLU A 114 2.50 2.67 -20.54
CA GLU A 114 3.76 2.66 -19.79
C GLU A 114 3.51 2.93 -18.30
N PHE A 115 2.60 3.86 -17.99
CA PHE A 115 2.21 4.11 -16.62
C PHE A 115 1.53 2.88 -15.98
N HIS A 116 0.63 2.20 -16.69
CA HIS A 116 0.01 0.97 -16.22
C HIS A 116 1.05 -0.13 -15.94
N ARG A 117 2.08 -0.27 -16.79
CA ARG A 117 3.21 -1.19 -16.55
C ARG A 117 4.00 -0.81 -15.29
N CYS A 118 4.35 0.47 -15.11
CA CYS A 118 5.04 0.94 -13.91
C CYS A 118 4.24 0.68 -12.62
N VAL A 119 2.93 0.94 -12.64
CA VAL A 119 2.04 0.68 -11.49
C VAL A 119 1.91 -0.83 -11.24
N GLY A 120 1.87 -1.65 -12.30
CA GLY A 120 1.91 -3.11 -12.19
C GLY A 120 3.15 -3.61 -11.45
N TYR A 121 4.34 -3.11 -11.79
CA TYR A 121 5.56 -3.45 -11.06
C TYR A 121 5.52 -3.02 -9.59
N ALA A 122 4.93 -1.85 -9.28
CA ALA A 122 4.74 -1.42 -7.90
C ALA A 122 3.76 -2.31 -7.13
N ILE A 123 2.67 -2.77 -7.76
CA ILE A 123 1.72 -3.73 -7.16
C ILE A 123 2.45 -5.04 -6.81
N CYS A 124 3.28 -5.57 -7.72
CA CYS A 124 4.08 -6.76 -7.46
C CYS A 124 5.04 -6.55 -6.28
N PHE A 125 5.74 -5.41 -6.25
CA PHE A 125 6.64 -5.07 -5.14
C PHE A 125 5.91 -4.97 -3.80
N TRP A 126 4.82 -4.21 -3.72
CA TRP A 126 4.04 -4.05 -2.48
C TRP A 126 3.38 -5.37 -2.03
N SER A 127 2.96 -6.21 -2.98
CA SER A 127 2.46 -7.55 -2.69
C SER A 127 3.54 -8.43 -2.07
N LEU A 128 4.76 -8.40 -2.60
CA LEU A 128 5.89 -9.14 -2.03
C LEU A 128 6.22 -8.67 -0.61
N VAL A 129 6.26 -7.35 -0.37
CA VAL A 129 6.47 -6.78 0.97
C VAL A 129 5.33 -7.16 1.92
N HIS A 130 4.09 -7.17 1.45
CA HIS A 130 2.93 -7.57 2.24
C HIS A 130 2.99 -9.05 2.64
N VAL A 131 3.26 -9.95 1.69
CA VAL A 131 3.36 -11.39 1.96
C VAL A 131 4.53 -11.71 2.89
N SER A 132 5.71 -11.13 2.65
CA SER A 132 6.88 -11.33 3.52
C SER A 132 6.63 -10.85 4.96
N ALA A 133 5.94 -9.73 5.14
CA ALA A 133 5.53 -9.26 6.46
C ALA A 133 4.56 -10.23 7.16
N HIS A 134 3.61 -10.81 6.42
CA HIS A 134 2.73 -11.83 6.97
C HIS A 134 3.46 -13.13 7.36
N ILE A 135 4.43 -13.57 6.56
CA ILE A 135 5.27 -14.73 6.89
C ILE A 135 6.04 -14.46 8.19
N TYR A 136 6.70 -13.30 8.31
CA TYR A 136 7.41 -12.92 9.53
C TYR A 136 6.50 -12.89 10.76
N ASN A 137 5.29 -12.34 10.62
CA ASN A 137 4.29 -12.30 11.69
C ASN A 137 3.88 -13.70 12.14
N TYR A 138 3.79 -14.64 11.20
CA TYR A 138 3.39 -16.02 11.47
C TYR A 138 4.51 -16.81 12.16
N GLU A 139 5.75 -16.71 11.71
CA GLU A 139 6.92 -17.31 12.37
C GLU A 139 7.00 -16.84 13.83
N ARG A 140 6.86 -15.53 14.07
CA ARG A 140 6.89 -14.98 15.42
C ARG A 140 5.75 -15.50 16.30
N LEU A 141 4.58 -15.74 15.72
CA LEU A 141 3.44 -16.31 16.45
C LEU A 141 3.72 -17.76 16.88
N ILE A 142 4.37 -18.55 16.02
CA ILE A 142 4.79 -19.92 16.34
C ILE A 142 5.84 -19.91 17.45
N ASP A 143 6.84 -19.05 17.36
CA ASP A 143 7.89 -18.93 18.38
C ASP A 143 7.28 -18.62 19.76
N VAL A 144 6.38 -17.64 19.81
CA VAL A 144 5.67 -17.26 21.04
C VAL A 144 4.74 -18.37 21.56
N HIS A 145 4.21 -19.22 20.68
CA HIS A 145 3.39 -20.37 21.09
C HIS A 145 4.22 -21.50 21.70
N ASN A 146 5.45 -21.71 21.19
CA ASN A 146 6.36 -22.75 21.66
C ASN A 146 7.16 -22.34 22.92
N GLU A 147 7.30 -21.03 23.18
CA GLU A 147 7.90 -20.52 24.41
C GLU A 147 6.91 -20.58 25.59
N TYR A 148 7.32 -21.21 26.69
CA TYR A 148 6.55 -21.20 27.95
C TYR A 148 7.14 -20.19 28.93
N GLY A 149 6.30 -19.30 29.46
CA GLY A 149 6.67 -18.39 30.56
C GLY A 149 7.03 -16.95 30.18
N THR A 150 7.01 -16.59 28.88
CA THR A 150 7.18 -15.18 28.47
C THR A 150 5.84 -14.42 28.53
N LEU A 151 5.89 -13.11 28.74
CA LEU A 151 4.70 -12.24 28.76
C LEU A 151 3.88 -12.41 27.46
N ALA A 152 4.55 -12.56 26.32
CA ALA A 152 3.93 -12.81 25.04
C ALA A 152 3.15 -14.15 25.01
N ALA A 153 3.73 -15.23 25.53
CA ALA A 153 3.08 -16.53 25.60
C ALA A 153 1.84 -16.52 26.51
N VAL A 154 1.93 -15.85 27.68
CA VAL A 154 0.80 -15.69 28.61
C VAL A 154 -0.31 -14.84 27.97
N LEU A 155 0.04 -13.76 27.28
CA LEU A 155 -0.92 -12.95 26.53
C LEU A 155 -1.60 -13.75 25.41
N ASN A 156 -0.85 -14.56 24.65
CA ASN A 156 -1.38 -15.40 23.58
C ASN A 156 -2.37 -16.46 24.13
N LEU A 157 -2.03 -17.09 25.25
CA LEU A 157 -2.92 -18.03 25.95
C LEU A 157 -4.20 -17.36 26.49
N LEU A 158 -4.09 -16.13 27.02
CA LEU A 158 -5.27 -15.37 27.49
C LEU A 158 -6.18 -14.95 26.34
N TYR A 159 -5.62 -14.64 25.17
CA TYR A 159 -6.38 -14.31 23.96
C TYR A 159 -7.10 -15.52 23.37
N LEU A 160 -6.47 -16.71 23.38
CA LEU A 160 -7.13 -17.95 22.95
C LEU A 160 -8.18 -18.46 23.95
N LYS A 161 -8.09 -18.08 25.22
CA LYS A 161 -8.99 -18.56 26.29
C LYS A 161 -10.17 -17.63 26.59
N SER A 162 -10.18 -16.40 26.06
CA SER A 162 -11.22 -15.41 26.35
C SER A 162 -12.47 -15.61 25.48
N SER A 163 -13.50 -16.26 26.05
CA SER A 163 -14.80 -16.49 25.41
C SER A 163 -15.69 -15.24 25.27
N ASP A 164 -15.37 -14.14 25.96
CA ASP A 164 -16.20 -12.92 26.00
C ASP A 164 -15.57 -11.71 25.28
N SER A 165 -14.33 -11.83 24.80
CA SER A 165 -13.72 -10.72 24.07
C SER A 165 -14.11 -10.79 22.59
N GLN A 166 -14.89 -9.81 22.16
CA GLN A 166 -15.21 -9.48 20.76
C GLN A 166 -13.96 -9.20 19.87
N ILE A 167 -12.78 -9.54 20.36
CA ILE A 167 -11.45 -9.21 19.86
C ILE A 167 -10.78 -10.45 19.25
N ASN A 168 -11.36 -11.66 19.39
CA ASN A 168 -10.83 -12.91 18.83
C ASN A 168 -11.46 -13.27 17.46
N PRO A 169 -10.90 -12.86 16.31
CA PRO A 169 -11.29 -13.35 14.98
C PRO A 169 -11.00 -14.84 14.74
N PHE A 170 -10.35 -15.54 15.68
CA PHE A 170 -9.87 -16.92 15.50
C PHE A 170 -10.52 -17.94 16.44
N ASP A 171 -11.64 -17.59 17.06
CA ASP A 171 -12.37 -18.40 18.05
C ASP A 171 -12.81 -19.80 17.53
N LYS A 172 -12.60 -20.10 16.24
CA LYS A 172 -12.88 -21.39 15.60
C LYS A 172 -11.70 -21.99 14.82
N ILE A 173 -10.45 -21.61 15.11
CA ILE A 173 -9.31 -22.25 14.44
C ILE A 173 -8.85 -23.46 15.26
N ASN A 174 -9.18 -24.64 14.76
CA ASN A 174 -8.64 -25.91 15.23
C ASN A 174 -7.10 -25.83 15.17
N SER A 175 -6.44 -26.15 16.29
CA SER A 175 -4.98 -26.10 16.48
C SER A 175 -4.20 -26.90 15.45
N ASN A 176 -4.85 -27.86 14.81
CA ASN A 176 -4.26 -28.75 13.79
C ASN A 176 -4.34 -28.14 12.37
N THR A 177 -5.05 -27.02 12.22
CA THR A 177 -5.27 -26.25 10.99
C THR A 177 -4.69 -24.84 11.05
N LEU A 178 -3.89 -24.53 12.08
CA LEU A 178 -3.07 -23.32 12.17
C LEU A 178 -2.04 -23.19 11.03
N GLY A 179 -2.01 -24.11 10.05
CA GLY A 179 -1.26 -23.92 8.81
C GLY A 179 -1.84 -22.82 7.92
N VAL A 180 -1.11 -22.53 6.84
CA VAL A 180 -1.30 -21.52 5.77
C VAL A 180 -2.75 -21.09 5.45
N GLY A 181 -3.76 -21.95 5.65
CA GLY A 181 -5.18 -21.61 5.51
C GLY A 181 -5.72 -20.55 6.50
N ALA A 182 -5.19 -20.46 7.72
CA ALA A 182 -5.58 -19.43 8.69
C ALA A 182 -5.21 -18.01 8.22
N MET A 183 -4.16 -17.88 7.41
CA MET A 183 -3.68 -16.62 6.83
C MET A 183 -4.62 -16.06 5.76
N PHE A 184 -5.38 -16.91 5.05
CA PHE A 184 -6.37 -16.48 4.05
C PHE A 184 -7.74 -16.15 4.67
N GLY A 185 -7.99 -16.56 5.92
CA GLY A 185 -9.24 -16.36 6.64
C GLY A 185 -9.38 -15.04 7.39
N THR A 186 -8.32 -14.21 7.46
CA THR A 186 -8.33 -12.94 8.21
C THR A 186 -9.11 -11.85 7.48
N THR A 187 -10.43 -12.03 7.38
CA THR A 187 -11.34 -10.90 7.22
C THR A 187 -11.51 -10.30 8.61
N ALA A 188 -10.84 -9.17 8.85
CA ALA A 188 -11.18 -8.32 9.98
C ALA A 188 -12.62 -7.87 9.75
N ARG A 189 -13.58 -8.40 10.52
CA ARG A 189 -14.90 -7.78 10.62
C ARG A 189 -14.69 -6.42 11.29
N ILE A 190 -15.10 -5.40 10.56
CA ILE A 190 -15.18 -3.99 10.99
C ILE A 190 -16.12 -3.92 12.20
#